data_AF-A0A095ZNE6-F1
#
_entry.id   AF-A0A095ZNE6-F1
#
_cell.length_a   1.000
_cell.length_b   1.000
_cell.length_c   1.000
_cell.angle_alpha   90.00
_cell.angle_beta   90.00
_cell.angle_gamma   90.00
#
_symmetry.space_group_name_H-M   'P 1'
#
loop_
_entity.id
_entity.type
_entity.pdbx_description
1 polymer ?
#
loop_
_entity_poly.entity_id
_entity_poly.type
_entity_poly.pdbx_seq_one_letter_code
_entity_poly.pdbx_strand_id
1 'polypeptide(L)'
;MMYKIRKMSEGVSIKVKYESGESIDRLELARFSNANLGSFISDAEIRGRWVVAQTNWEVTLSEYLENNLNLQAIVLLLKQCIDLVEDIVKNNFLLMYVDFDLEHVWVSNFEALQFLYLPAEEERQNSGFMNFFERVIRGIKVSDSLEKEILREIIYKVERMPFFSSRQLRAIIDSVERKYEEVLAKRQNEKVEEAPVGTSSVGPNIYNLSTGEIIMYNPGDLIVFSDRNLLDRELLDKDISCHFARDIEPHQ
;
A
#
# COMPACT_ATOMS: atom_id res chain seq x y z
N MET A 1 14.63 20.44 -17.30
CA MET A 1 13.27 21.02 -17.13
C MET A 1 13.25 22.08 -16.04
N MET A 2 12.24 22.96 -16.01
CA MET A 2 12.01 23.89 -14.90
C MET A 2 10.66 23.64 -14.24
N TYR A 3 10.68 23.36 -12.95
CA TYR A 3 9.50 23.10 -12.13
C TYR A 3 9.06 24.36 -11.37
N LYS A 4 7.76 24.55 -11.26
CA LYS A 4 7.13 25.53 -10.36
C LYS A 4 6.01 24.85 -9.60
N ILE A 5 6.27 24.54 -8.34
CA ILE A 5 5.34 23.89 -7.42
C ILE A 5 4.76 24.95 -6.50
N ARG A 6 3.43 24.94 -6.33
CA ARG A 6 2.72 25.88 -5.44
C ARG A 6 1.65 25.13 -4.65
N LYS A 7 1.76 25.17 -3.32
CA LYS A 7 0.69 24.78 -2.40
C LYS A 7 -0.44 25.83 -2.46
N MET A 8 -1.66 25.38 -2.61
CA MET A 8 -2.90 26.15 -2.70
C MET A 8 -3.93 25.59 -1.71
N SER A 9 -5.04 26.28 -1.48
CA SER A 9 -6.08 25.83 -0.54
C SER A 9 -6.76 24.52 -0.93
N GLU A 10 -6.71 24.15 -2.21
CA GLU A 10 -7.36 22.94 -2.77
C GLU A 10 -6.35 21.83 -3.10
N GLY A 11 -5.06 22.00 -2.76
CA GLY A 11 -3.99 21.06 -3.06
C GLY A 11 -2.75 21.72 -3.64
N VAL A 12 -1.99 20.99 -4.44
CA VAL A 12 -0.72 21.42 -5.04
C VAL A 12 -0.85 21.55 -6.54
N SER A 13 -0.45 22.70 -7.08
CA SER A 13 -0.26 22.87 -8.52
C SER A 13 1.20 22.73 -8.92
N ILE A 14 1.42 21.89 -9.92
CA ILE A 14 2.73 21.57 -10.44
C ILE A 14 2.76 22.06 -11.88
N LYS A 15 3.67 22.99 -12.18
CA LYS A 15 3.89 23.47 -13.54
C LYS A 15 5.28 23.09 -14.00
N VAL A 16 5.35 22.29 -15.04
CA VAL A 16 6.59 21.81 -15.62
C VAL A 16 6.81 22.47 -16.98
N LYS A 17 7.88 23.25 -17.11
CA LYS A 17 8.29 23.86 -18.37
C LYS A 17 9.35 22.99 -19.04
N TYR A 18 9.08 22.63 -20.29
CA TYR A 18 10.02 21.94 -21.15
C TYR A 18 11.12 22.90 -21.61
N GLU A 19 12.32 22.39 -21.82
CA GLU A 19 13.48 23.21 -22.18
C GLU A 19 13.38 23.75 -23.61
N SER A 20 14.29 24.66 -23.97
CA SER A 20 14.31 25.18 -25.34
C SER A 20 14.81 24.10 -26.29
N GLY A 21 13.96 23.68 -27.22
CA GLY A 21 14.26 22.59 -28.14
C GLY A 21 13.62 21.27 -27.75
N GLU A 22 12.93 21.21 -26.61
CA GLU A 22 12.05 20.10 -26.27
C GLU A 22 10.59 20.41 -26.63
N SER A 23 9.87 19.41 -27.13
CA SER A 23 8.43 19.45 -27.36
C SER A 23 7.71 18.41 -26.50
N ILE A 24 6.47 18.73 -26.13
CA ILE A 24 5.63 17.81 -25.37
C ILE A 24 5.01 16.83 -26.38
N ASP A 25 5.20 15.53 -26.19
CA ASP A 25 4.45 14.53 -26.96
C ASP A 25 2.99 14.53 -26.46
N ARG A 26 2.15 15.25 -27.20
CA ARG A 26 0.76 15.48 -26.85
C ARG A 26 -0.08 14.21 -26.99
N LEU A 27 0.25 13.36 -27.97
CA LEU A 27 -0.51 12.16 -28.23
C LEU A 27 -0.24 11.14 -27.13
N GLU A 28 1.03 10.98 -26.76
CA GLU A 28 1.44 10.11 -25.66
C GLU A 28 0.85 10.58 -24.32
N LEU A 29 0.89 11.89 -24.03
CA LEU A 29 0.27 12.42 -22.82
C LEU A 29 -1.23 12.16 -22.78
N ALA A 30 -1.95 12.37 -23.90
CA ALA A 30 -3.38 12.09 -23.97
C ALA A 30 -3.70 10.59 -23.80
N ARG A 31 -2.88 9.70 -24.40
CA ARG A 31 -2.99 8.25 -24.20
C ARG A 31 -2.79 7.88 -22.73
N PHE A 32 -1.79 8.48 -22.09
CA PHE A 32 -1.47 8.26 -20.69
C PHE A 32 -2.61 8.70 -19.76
N SER A 33 -3.11 9.93 -19.92
CA SER A 33 -4.24 10.44 -19.14
C SER A 33 -5.48 9.54 -19.24
N ASN A 34 -5.76 9.01 -20.43
CA ASN A 34 -6.89 8.10 -20.64
C ASN A 34 -6.71 6.71 -20.03
N ALA A 35 -5.47 6.25 -19.81
CA ALA A 35 -5.21 4.97 -19.16
C ALA A 35 -5.55 4.99 -17.66
N ASN A 36 -5.59 6.19 -17.05
CA ASN A 36 -6.00 6.42 -15.67
C ASN A 36 -5.28 5.50 -14.65
N LEU A 37 -3.95 5.51 -14.71
CA LEU A 37 -3.12 4.74 -13.79
C LEU A 37 -3.12 5.38 -12.40
N GLY A 38 -3.54 4.63 -11.37
CA GLY A 38 -3.79 5.16 -10.03
C GLY A 38 -2.56 5.75 -9.33
N SER A 39 -1.35 5.31 -9.69
CA SER A 39 -0.10 5.82 -9.15
C SER A 39 0.39 7.12 -9.81
N PHE A 40 -0.42 7.75 -10.68
CA PHE A 40 -0.02 8.93 -11.43
C PHE A 40 -1.03 10.07 -11.37
N ILE A 41 -0.55 11.29 -11.60
CA ILE A 41 -1.42 12.44 -11.85
C ILE A 41 -1.93 12.37 -13.28
N SER A 42 -3.21 12.05 -13.46
CA SER A 42 -3.82 11.78 -14.78
C SER A 42 -4.43 13.02 -15.45
N ASP A 43 -4.73 14.08 -14.71
CA ASP A 43 -5.42 15.30 -15.17
C ASP A 43 -4.47 16.41 -15.65
N ALA A 44 -3.31 16.03 -16.19
CA ALA A 44 -2.32 17.00 -16.68
C ALA A 44 -2.80 17.74 -17.95
N GLU A 45 -2.78 19.07 -17.90
CA GLU A 45 -3.13 19.95 -19.01
C GLU A 45 -1.90 20.53 -19.70
N ILE A 46 -1.95 20.67 -21.03
CA ILE A 46 -0.90 21.37 -21.78
C ILE A 46 -1.28 22.84 -21.99
N ARG A 47 -0.44 23.77 -21.50
CA ARG A 47 -0.57 25.22 -21.68
C ARG A 47 0.67 25.80 -22.36
N GLY A 48 0.67 25.78 -23.70
CA GLY A 48 1.84 26.19 -24.50
C GLY A 48 2.99 25.19 -24.34
N ARG A 49 4.11 25.63 -23.75
CA ARG A 49 5.28 24.79 -23.40
C ARG A 49 5.26 24.26 -21.96
N TRP A 50 4.12 24.38 -21.28
CA TRP A 50 3.94 23.92 -19.91
C TRP A 50 3.03 22.71 -19.88
N VAL A 51 3.40 21.74 -19.06
CA VAL A 51 2.47 20.76 -18.50
C VAL A 51 2.05 21.27 -17.12
N VAL A 52 0.75 21.33 -16.87
CA VAL A 52 0.16 21.78 -15.61
C VAL A 52 -0.62 20.62 -15.04
N ALA A 53 -0.21 20.18 -13.86
CA ALA A 53 -0.82 19.07 -13.13
C ALA A 53 -1.28 19.54 -11.75
N GLN A 54 -2.26 18.86 -11.18
CA GLN A 54 -2.74 19.13 -9.83
C GLN A 54 -2.83 17.84 -9.02
N THR A 55 -2.54 17.93 -7.73
CA THR A 55 -2.78 16.84 -6.77
C THR A 55 -3.33 17.43 -5.50
N ASN A 56 -4.18 16.69 -4.80
CA ASN A 56 -4.65 17.05 -3.46
C ASN A 56 -3.71 16.57 -2.36
N TRP A 57 -2.56 15.99 -2.71
CA TRP A 57 -1.58 15.46 -1.76
C TRP A 57 -0.51 16.52 -1.50
N GLU A 58 -0.36 16.93 -0.24
CA GLU A 58 0.49 18.08 0.12
C GLU A 58 1.90 17.72 0.59
N VAL A 59 2.17 16.43 0.78
CA VAL A 59 3.43 15.90 1.32
C VAL A 59 4.22 15.23 0.19
N THR A 60 5.46 15.67 -0.03
CA THR A 60 6.36 15.02 -0.98
C THR A 60 6.93 13.73 -0.38
N LEU A 61 7.44 12.83 -1.22
CA LEU A 61 8.14 11.63 -0.75
C LEU A 61 9.40 12.00 0.04
N SER A 62 10.09 13.08 -0.35
CA SER A 62 11.21 13.63 0.42
C SER A 62 10.79 14.02 1.85
N GLU A 63 9.72 14.82 1.99
CA GLU A 63 9.16 15.21 3.29
C GLU A 63 8.67 13.98 4.09
N TYR A 64 8.04 13.01 3.43
CA TYR A 64 7.55 11.78 4.06
C TYR A 64 8.70 10.94 4.65
N LEU A 65 9.81 10.80 3.92
CA LEU A 65 11.01 10.07 4.36
C LEU A 65 11.75 10.74 5.52
N GLU A 66 11.41 11.99 5.87
CA GLU A 66 11.97 12.60 7.07
C GLU A 66 11.46 11.94 8.37
N ASN A 67 10.30 11.27 8.31
CA ASN A 67 9.67 10.56 9.42
C ASN A 67 10.36 9.22 9.71
N ASN A 68 10.17 8.70 10.92
CA ASN A 68 10.52 7.32 11.23
C ASN A 68 9.40 6.39 10.74
N LEU A 69 9.75 5.49 9.83
CA LEU A 69 8.83 4.49 9.29
C LEU A 69 8.97 3.18 10.05
N ASN A 70 7.86 2.48 10.22
CA ASN A 70 7.86 1.08 10.67
C ASN A 70 8.03 0.14 9.47
N LEU A 71 8.24 -1.15 9.72
CA LEU A 71 8.44 -2.10 8.61
C LEU A 71 7.27 -2.17 7.62
N GLN A 72 6.03 -2.10 8.10
CA GLN A 72 4.85 -2.21 7.23
C GLN A 72 4.82 -1.06 6.21
N ALA A 73 5.04 0.18 6.66
CA ALA A 73 5.14 1.35 5.81
C ALA A 73 6.32 1.23 4.82
N ILE A 74 7.46 0.70 5.27
CA ILE A 74 8.63 0.46 4.39
C ILE A 74 8.29 -0.55 3.30
N VAL A 75 7.73 -1.70 3.66
CA VAL A 75 7.38 -2.75 2.69
C VAL A 75 6.35 -2.24 1.70
N LEU A 76 5.31 -1.53 2.19
CA LEU A 76 4.29 -0.93 1.35
C LEU A 76 4.90 0.06 0.35
N LEU A 77 5.75 0.97 0.83
CA LEU A 77 6.44 1.96 -0.01
C LEU A 77 7.26 1.28 -1.12
N LEU A 78 8.06 0.27 -0.76
CA LEU A 78 8.93 -0.40 -1.74
C LEU A 78 8.14 -1.24 -2.74
N LYS A 79 7.05 -1.90 -2.32
CA LYS A 79 6.16 -2.63 -3.22
C LYS A 79 5.47 -1.70 -4.22
N GLN A 80 4.97 -0.55 -3.77
CA GLN A 80 4.36 0.46 -4.66
C GLN A 80 5.32 0.97 -5.74
N CYS A 81 6.60 1.20 -5.40
CA CYS A 81 7.61 1.56 -6.39
C CYS A 81 7.78 0.47 -7.47
N ILE A 82 7.66 -0.81 -7.11
CA ILE A 82 7.74 -1.92 -8.07
C ILE A 82 6.45 -1.99 -8.90
N ASP A 83 5.29 -1.87 -8.26
CA ASP A 83 3.98 -1.87 -8.89
C ASP A 83 3.91 -0.80 -9.99
N LEU A 84 4.42 0.40 -9.71
CA LEU A 84 4.55 1.51 -10.67
C LEU A 84 5.23 1.09 -11.97
N VAL A 85 6.37 0.39 -11.88
CA VAL A 85 7.14 -0.03 -13.05
C VAL A 85 6.37 -1.09 -13.84
N GLU A 86 5.76 -2.03 -13.14
CA GLU A 86 4.94 -3.07 -13.77
C GLU A 86 3.73 -2.46 -14.48
N ASP A 87 3.08 -1.46 -13.90
CA ASP A 87 1.96 -0.74 -14.50
C ASP A 87 2.36 0.02 -15.76
N ILE A 88 3.50 0.72 -15.74
CA ILE A 88 4.03 1.41 -16.94
C ILE A 88 4.29 0.41 -18.07
N VAL A 89 4.98 -0.70 -17.77
CA VAL A 89 5.32 -1.73 -18.77
C VAL A 89 4.06 -2.40 -19.31
N LYS A 90 3.13 -2.79 -18.43
CA LYS A 90 1.88 -3.47 -18.79
C LYS A 90 1.00 -2.62 -19.72
N ASN A 91 1.04 -1.29 -19.55
CA ASN A 91 0.27 -0.35 -20.37
C ASN A 91 1.06 0.19 -21.59
N ASN A 92 2.26 -0.34 -21.86
CA ASN A 92 3.13 0.07 -22.97
C ASN A 92 3.54 1.55 -22.94
N PHE A 93 3.76 2.08 -21.75
CA PHE A 93 4.32 3.42 -21.53
C PHE A 93 5.83 3.35 -21.28
N LEU A 94 6.51 4.48 -21.43
CA LEU A 94 7.96 4.55 -21.29
C LEU A 94 8.38 5.08 -19.92
N LEU A 95 9.15 4.28 -19.17
CA LEU A 95 9.68 4.67 -17.86
C LEU A 95 10.52 5.95 -17.90
N MET A 96 11.15 6.26 -19.04
CA MET A 96 11.97 7.45 -19.19
C MET A 96 11.17 8.76 -19.05
N TYR A 97 9.84 8.70 -19.23
CA TYR A 97 8.94 9.83 -19.06
C TYR A 97 8.38 9.96 -17.64
N VAL A 98 8.66 9.00 -16.75
CA VAL A 98 8.28 9.11 -15.34
C VAL A 98 9.28 10.03 -14.62
N ASP A 99 8.78 11.01 -13.89
CA ASP A 99 9.61 11.87 -13.05
C ASP A 99 9.99 11.14 -11.75
N PHE A 100 11.27 10.82 -11.63
CA PHE A 100 11.85 10.05 -10.54
C PHE A 100 12.63 10.93 -9.56
N ASP A 101 12.08 12.11 -9.22
CA ASP A 101 12.61 12.96 -8.16
C ASP A 101 11.76 12.89 -6.88
N LEU A 102 12.40 12.69 -5.72
CA LEU A 102 11.72 12.56 -4.42
C LEU A 102 10.90 13.81 -4.05
N GLU A 103 11.33 14.98 -4.54
CA GLU A 103 10.61 16.25 -4.33
C GLU A 103 9.38 16.41 -5.24
N HIS A 104 9.23 15.54 -6.24
CA HIS A 104 8.15 15.59 -7.24
C HIS A 104 7.21 14.38 -7.18
N VAL A 105 7.49 13.43 -6.29
CA VAL A 105 6.60 12.32 -5.95
C VAL A 105 5.80 12.72 -4.71
N TRP A 106 4.49 12.49 -4.74
CA TRP A 106 3.59 12.87 -3.66
C TRP A 106 3.11 11.65 -2.90
N VAL A 107 2.87 11.83 -1.60
CA VAL A 107 2.40 10.78 -0.69
C VAL A 107 1.04 11.18 -0.13
N SER A 108 0.07 10.29 -0.24
CA SER A 108 -1.26 10.49 0.33
C SER A 108 -1.29 10.26 1.84
N ASN A 109 -2.39 10.64 2.48
CA ASN A 109 -2.65 10.29 3.88
C ASN A 109 -2.77 8.78 4.13
N PHE A 110 -2.95 7.98 3.08
CA PHE A 110 -3.01 6.52 3.12
C PHE A 110 -1.71 5.88 2.59
N GLU A 111 -0.60 6.63 2.59
CA GLU A 111 0.74 6.17 2.18
C GLU A 111 0.84 5.71 0.71
N ALA A 112 -0.19 5.97 -0.10
CA ALA A 112 -0.12 5.78 -1.55
C ALA A 112 0.85 6.79 -2.19
N LEU A 113 1.54 6.39 -3.27
CA LEU A 113 2.45 7.22 -4.05
C LEU A 113 1.81 7.73 -5.35
N GLN A 114 2.12 8.98 -5.71
CA GLN A 114 1.66 9.59 -6.95
C GLN A 114 2.82 10.27 -7.69
N PHE A 115 2.99 9.89 -8.95
CA PHE A 115 4.08 10.29 -9.83
C PHE A 115 3.60 11.20 -10.97
N LEU A 116 4.54 11.91 -11.59
CA LEU A 116 4.32 12.65 -12.83
C LEU A 116 4.78 11.83 -14.02
N TYR A 117 4.00 11.88 -15.10
CA TYR A 117 4.38 11.37 -16.42
C TYR A 117 4.50 12.55 -17.40
N LEU A 118 5.70 12.74 -17.93
CA LEU A 118 6.10 13.92 -18.69
C LEU A 118 6.72 13.49 -20.03
N PRO A 119 5.91 13.12 -21.02
CA PRO A 119 6.40 12.63 -22.31
C PRO A 119 6.93 13.76 -23.19
N ALA A 120 8.00 13.48 -23.93
CA ALA A 120 8.62 14.40 -24.90
C ALA A 120 8.90 13.69 -26.21
N GLU A 121 8.88 14.44 -27.31
CA GLU A 121 9.22 13.87 -28.62
C GLU A 121 10.72 13.54 -28.69
N GLU A 122 11.55 14.24 -27.92
CA GLU A 122 12.98 13.98 -27.82
C GLU A 122 13.30 12.90 -26.77
N GLU A 123 14.31 12.07 -27.07
CA GLU A 123 14.85 11.12 -26.10
C GLU A 123 15.49 11.84 -24.93
N ARG A 124 15.06 11.48 -23.72
CA ARG A 124 15.60 12.00 -22.46
C ARG A 124 16.51 10.99 -21.77
N GLN A 125 17.63 11.49 -21.25
CA GLN A 125 18.36 10.77 -20.22
C GLN A 125 17.61 10.91 -18.90
N ASN A 126 17.00 9.83 -18.43
CA ASN A 126 16.40 9.75 -17.11
C ASN A 126 17.42 9.12 -16.14
N SER A 127 17.47 9.59 -14.90
CA SER A 127 18.31 9.06 -13.82
C SER A 127 18.07 7.57 -13.54
N GLY A 128 16.95 7.04 -14.02
CA GLY A 128 16.62 5.62 -14.05
C GLY A 128 15.99 5.17 -12.74
N PHE A 129 14.99 4.29 -12.85
CA PHE A 129 14.24 3.79 -11.70
C PHE A 129 15.13 3.25 -10.57
N MET A 130 16.21 2.53 -10.88
CA MET A 130 17.09 1.97 -9.85
C MET A 130 17.76 3.03 -8.98
N ASN A 131 18.23 4.13 -9.57
CA ASN A 131 18.82 5.23 -8.82
C ASN A 131 17.78 5.87 -7.89
N PHE A 132 16.56 6.09 -8.38
CA PHE A 132 15.45 6.54 -7.55
C PHE A 132 15.14 5.56 -6.41
N PHE A 133 15.02 4.28 -6.71
CA PHE A 133 14.73 3.25 -5.72
C PHE A 133 15.81 3.16 -4.64
N GLU A 134 17.08 3.28 -5.01
CA GLU A 134 18.20 3.38 -4.07
C GLU A 134 18.13 4.64 -3.19
N ARG A 135 17.81 5.80 -3.78
CA ARG A 135 17.58 7.06 -3.02
C ARG A 135 16.42 6.90 -2.04
N VAL A 136 15.33 6.25 -2.43
CA VAL A 136 14.20 5.95 -1.54
C VAL A 136 14.67 5.11 -0.37
N ILE A 137 15.27 3.94 -0.61
CA ILE A 137 15.66 3.03 0.48
C ILE A 137 16.68 3.70 1.42
N ARG A 138 17.65 4.44 0.88
CA ARG A 138 18.65 5.15 1.69
C ARG A 138 18.08 6.34 2.47
N GLY A 139 16.96 6.90 2.01
CA GLY A 139 16.26 7.98 2.70
C GLY A 139 15.44 7.52 3.89
N ILE A 140 15.08 6.23 3.96
CA ILE A 140 14.24 5.67 5.03
C ILE A 140 14.93 5.78 6.39
N LYS A 141 14.22 6.37 7.35
CA LYS A 141 14.62 6.38 8.77
C LYS A 141 13.76 5.40 9.55
N VAL A 142 14.41 4.66 10.44
CA VAL A 142 13.79 3.66 11.31
C VAL A 142 14.29 3.88 12.74
N SER A 143 13.41 3.65 13.72
CA SER A 143 13.77 3.81 15.13
C SER A 143 14.16 2.47 15.77
N ASP A 144 13.44 1.40 15.47
CA ASP A 144 13.64 0.06 16.03
C ASP A 144 14.93 -0.61 15.52
N SER A 145 15.57 -1.41 16.37
CA SER A 145 16.85 -2.06 16.05
C SER A 145 16.71 -3.22 15.07
N LEU A 146 15.61 -3.97 15.15
CA LEU A 146 15.32 -5.07 14.23
C LEU A 146 14.97 -4.51 12.85
N GLU A 147 14.17 -3.44 12.80
CA GLU A 147 13.86 -2.73 11.55
C GLU A 147 15.12 -2.17 10.87
N LYS A 148 16.09 -1.64 11.66
CA LYS A 148 17.41 -1.21 11.14
C LYS A 148 18.19 -2.34 10.51
N GLU A 149 18.21 -3.52 11.13
CA GLU A 149 18.91 -4.69 10.58
C GLU A 149 18.28 -5.13 9.25
N ILE A 150 16.95 -5.18 9.22
CA ILE A 150 16.16 -5.49 8.03
C ILE A 150 16.43 -4.51 6.90
N LEU A 151 16.36 -3.20 7.17
CA LEU A 151 16.60 -2.19 6.16
C LEU A 151 18.01 -2.32 5.56
N ARG A 152 19.02 -2.62 6.38
CA ARG A 152 20.38 -2.90 5.90
C ARG A 152 20.45 -4.12 5.00
N GLU A 153 19.71 -5.19 5.33
CA GLU A 153 19.63 -6.38 4.49
C GLU A 153 18.99 -6.08 3.13
N ILE A 154 17.93 -5.26 3.10
CA ILE A 154 17.30 -4.79 1.86
C ILE A 154 18.32 -4.00 1.02
N ILE A 155 18.94 -2.97 1.60
CA ILE A 155 19.95 -2.13 0.92
C ILE A 155 21.03 -3.02 0.31
N TYR A 156 21.60 -3.91 1.11
CA TYR A 156 22.67 -4.81 0.68
C TYR A 156 22.28 -5.71 -0.49
N LYS A 157 21.05 -6.26 -0.47
CA LYS A 157 20.57 -7.13 -1.55
C LYS A 157 20.29 -6.33 -2.83
N VAL A 158 19.71 -5.14 -2.70
CA VAL A 158 19.37 -4.25 -3.84
C VAL A 158 20.62 -3.73 -4.53
N GLU A 159 21.62 -3.25 -3.79
CA GLU A 159 22.89 -2.73 -4.34
C GLU A 159 23.69 -3.76 -5.13
N ARG A 160 23.44 -5.05 -4.90
CA ARG A 160 24.10 -6.16 -5.61
C ARG A 160 23.33 -6.62 -6.84
N MET A 161 22.20 -6.00 -7.15
CA MET A 161 21.44 -6.31 -8.35
C MET A 161 22.13 -5.71 -9.58
N PRO A 162 22.49 -6.52 -10.60
CA PRO A 162 23.18 -6.02 -11.79
C PRO A 162 22.25 -5.21 -12.71
N PHE A 163 20.94 -5.41 -12.61
CA PHE A 163 19.92 -4.72 -13.39
C PHE A 163 18.58 -4.77 -12.65
N PHE A 164 17.65 -3.88 -13.03
CA PHE A 164 16.29 -3.91 -12.49
C PHE A 164 15.57 -5.22 -12.83
N SER A 165 14.99 -5.86 -11.81
CA SER A 165 14.08 -6.98 -11.98
C SER A 165 12.99 -6.90 -10.93
N SER A 166 11.75 -6.61 -11.35
CA SER A 166 10.61 -6.51 -10.45
C SER A 166 10.44 -7.78 -9.61
N ARG A 167 10.57 -8.96 -10.26
CA ARG A 167 10.53 -10.27 -9.60
C ARG A 167 11.60 -10.42 -8.51
N GLN A 168 12.85 -10.02 -8.78
CA GLN A 168 13.92 -10.15 -7.79
C GLN A 168 13.71 -9.16 -6.64
N LEU A 169 13.32 -7.91 -6.93
CA LEU A 169 13.01 -6.92 -5.90
C LEU A 169 11.87 -7.37 -4.98
N ARG A 170 10.77 -7.89 -5.55
CA ARG A 170 9.66 -8.46 -4.75
C ARG A 170 10.16 -9.61 -3.88
N ALA A 171 10.91 -10.55 -4.45
CA ALA A 171 11.43 -11.69 -3.69
C ALA A 171 12.35 -11.25 -2.53
N ILE A 172 13.15 -10.19 -2.72
CA ILE A 172 13.97 -9.60 -1.66
C ILE A 172 13.07 -9.06 -0.54
N ILE A 173 12.06 -8.25 -0.88
CA ILE A 173 11.15 -7.63 0.08
C ILE A 173 10.34 -8.70 0.84
N ASP A 174 9.71 -9.63 0.12
CA ASP A 174 8.88 -10.69 0.70
C ASP A 174 9.69 -11.66 1.57
N SER A 175 10.96 -11.89 1.22
CA SER A 175 11.87 -12.68 2.05
C SER A 175 12.18 -12.00 3.38
N VAL A 176 12.31 -10.67 3.37
CA VAL A 176 12.67 -9.90 4.55
C VAL A 176 11.46 -9.66 5.46
N GLU A 177 10.29 -9.43 4.86
CA GLU A 177 9.00 -9.37 5.55
C GLU A 177 8.73 -10.66 6.35
N ARG A 178 8.84 -11.84 5.70
CA ARG A 178 8.68 -13.13 6.40
C ARG A 178 9.68 -13.33 7.53
N LYS A 179 10.95 -12.96 7.32
CA LYS A 179 11.98 -13.08 8.36
C LYS A 179 11.65 -12.20 9.58
N TYR A 180 11.10 -11.00 9.36
CA TYR A 180 10.66 -10.15 10.46
C TYR A 180 9.51 -10.77 11.25
N GLU A 181 8.50 -11.29 10.56
CA GLU A 181 7.36 -11.96 11.19
C GLU A 181 7.80 -13.16 12.04
N GLU A 182 8.74 -13.97 11.53
CA GLU A 182 9.33 -15.09 12.28
C GLU A 182 10.05 -14.63 13.55
N VAL A 183 10.81 -13.53 13.49
CA VAL A 183 11.52 -12.98 14.66
C VAL A 183 10.54 -12.41 15.67
N LEU A 184 9.48 -11.73 15.22
CA LEU A 184 8.43 -11.22 16.10
C LEU A 184 7.68 -12.36 16.80
N ALA A 185 7.32 -13.42 16.08
CA ALA A 185 6.64 -14.59 16.64
C ALA A 185 7.50 -15.27 17.72
N LYS A 186 8.81 -15.42 17.49
CA LYS A 186 9.74 -15.97 18.49
C LYS A 186 9.82 -15.10 19.74
N ARG A 187 9.92 -13.78 19.60
CA ARG A 187 9.95 -12.84 20.74
C ARG A 187 8.64 -12.86 21.55
N GLN A 188 7.51 -13.12 20.89
CA GLN A 188 6.22 -13.28 21.58
C GLN A 188 6.17 -14.58 22.37
N ASN A 189 6.68 -15.68 21.81
CA ASN A 189 6.75 -16.98 22.49
C ASN A 189 7.75 -16.96 23.66
N GLU A 190 8.91 -16.31 23.52
CA GLU A 190 9.91 -16.19 24.59
C GLU A 190 9.39 -15.36 25.79
N LYS A 191 8.56 -14.33 25.54
CA LYS A 191 7.86 -13.58 26.60
C LYS A 191 6.83 -14.43 27.35
N VAL A 192 6.37 -15.54 26.79
CA VAL A 192 5.43 -16.48 27.42
C VAL A 192 6.17 -17.54 28.24
N GLU A 193 7.48 -17.75 28.01
CA GLU A 193 8.28 -18.79 28.67
C GLU A 193 9.06 -18.34 29.94
N GLU A 194 8.90 -17.09 30.42
CA GLU A 194 9.45 -16.66 31.72
C GLU A 194 8.65 -17.25 32.92
N ALA A 195 9.06 -18.45 33.36
CA ALA A 195 8.85 -19.16 34.64
C ALA A 195 7.42 -19.36 35.24
N PRO A 196 7.10 -20.56 35.76
CA PRO A 196 5.79 -20.85 36.34
C PRO A 196 5.64 -20.18 37.72
N VAL A 197 4.97 -19.02 37.75
CA VAL A 197 4.47 -18.45 38.99
C VAL A 197 3.03 -18.90 39.17
N GLY A 198 2.85 -19.99 39.93
CA GLY A 198 1.59 -20.37 40.57
C GLY A 198 0.41 -20.66 39.63
N THR A 199 -0.04 -21.91 39.62
CA THR A 199 -1.31 -22.30 39.01
C THR A 199 -2.47 -21.44 39.53
N SER A 200 -2.90 -20.48 38.71
CA SER A 200 -4.26 -19.94 38.72
C SER A 200 -4.83 -20.29 37.35
N SER A 201 -5.61 -21.37 37.32
CA SER A 201 -6.41 -21.75 36.16
C SER A 201 -7.44 -20.66 35.90
N VAL A 202 -7.16 -19.78 34.95
CA VAL A 202 -8.17 -18.87 34.39
C VAL A 202 -8.92 -19.69 33.35
N GLY A 203 -10.10 -20.19 33.73
CA GLY A 203 -11.06 -20.74 32.76
C GLY A 203 -11.44 -19.68 31.72
N PRO A 204 -11.86 -20.08 30.52
CA PRO A 204 -12.09 -19.14 29.44
C PRO A 204 -13.42 -18.42 29.73
N ASN A 205 -13.30 -17.16 30.14
CA ASN A 205 -14.42 -16.31 30.50
C ASN A 205 -14.71 -15.39 29.31
N ILE A 206 -15.86 -15.56 28.64
CA ILE A 206 -16.36 -14.57 27.69
C ILE A 206 -17.19 -13.55 28.47
N TYR A 207 -16.91 -12.27 28.22
CA TYR A 207 -17.63 -11.15 28.81
C TYR A 207 -18.82 -10.77 27.94
N ASN A 208 -20.04 -10.86 28.48
CA ASN A 208 -21.22 -10.37 27.78
C ASN A 208 -21.28 -8.84 27.92
N LEU A 209 -20.92 -8.11 26.86
CA LEU A 209 -20.89 -6.64 26.85
C LEU A 209 -22.26 -5.97 27.04
N SER A 210 -23.35 -6.71 26.88
CA SER A 210 -24.72 -6.19 27.00
C SER A 210 -25.36 -6.41 28.38
N THR A 211 -25.00 -7.47 29.11
CA THR A 211 -25.50 -7.73 30.48
C THR A 211 -24.45 -7.53 31.57
N GLY A 212 -23.16 -7.46 31.21
CA GLY A 212 -22.04 -7.32 32.13
C GLY A 212 -21.64 -8.62 32.84
N GLU A 213 -22.24 -9.76 32.46
CA GLU A 213 -21.99 -11.05 33.10
C GLU A 213 -20.83 -11.82 32.46
N ILE A 214 -20.18 -12.65 33.27
CA ILE A 214 -19.07 -13.52 32.87
C ILE A 214 -19.61 -14.93 32.63
N ILE A 215 -19.37 -15.45 31.43
CA ILE A 215 -19.81 -16.79 31.03
C ILE A 215 -18.59 -17.71 30.93
N MET A 216 -18.59 -18.80 31.72
CA MET A 216 -17.59 -19.88 31.65
C MET A 216 -18.04 -20.97 30.66
N TYR A 217 -17.12 -21.44 29.82
CA TYR A 217 -17.32 -22.61 28.95
C TYR A 217 -16.19 -23.62 29.10
N ASN A 218 -16.46 -24.88 28.73
CA ASN A 218 -15.49 -25.96 28.84
C ASN A 218 -14.79 -26.21 27.49
N PRO A 219 -13.54 -26.70 27.51
CA PRO A 219 -12.85 -27.11 26.29
C PRO A 219 -13.61 -28.24 25.59
N GLY A 220 -14.16 -27.95 24.41
CA GLY A 220 -15.01 -28.86 23.62
C GLY A 220 -16.38 -28.27 23.27
N ASP A 221 -16.76 -27.15 23.89
CA ASP A 221 -17.99 -26.45 23.56
C ASP A 221 -17.88 -25.75 22.19
N LEU A 222 -18.91 -25.92 21.35
CA LEU A 222 -18.96 -25.35 20.00
C LEU A 222 -19.52 -23.93 20.10
N ILE A 223 -18.65 -22.92 20.01
CA ILE A 223 -19.03 -21.51 20.05
C ILE A 223 -19.49 -21.09 18.64
N VAL A 224 -20.80 -20.96 18.47
CA VAL A 224 -21.39 -20.47 17.21
C VAL A 224 -21.56 -18.96 17.29
N PHE A 225 -20.73 -18.21 16.58
CA PHE A 225 -20.97 -16.80 16.32
C PHE A 225 -22.00 -16.68 15.21
N SER A 226 -23.26 -16.47 15.57
CA SER A 226 -24.26 -16.06 14.59
C SER A 226 -24.15 -14.55 14.41
N ASP A 227 -23.56 -14.12 13.30
CA ASP A 227 -23.55 -12.72 12.87
C ASP A 227 -24.97 -12.34 12.42
N ARG A 228 -25.87 -12.11 13.39
CA ARG A 228 -27.19 -11.55 13.11
C ARG A 228 -27.08 -10.04 13.11
N ASN A 229 -26.54 -9.48 12.02
CA ASN A 229 -26.90 -8.15 11.55
C ASN A 229 -26.41 -7.85 10.12
N LEU A 230 -26.61 -8.78 9.18
CA LEU A 230 -26.77 -8.41 7.78
C LEU A 230 -28.00 -9.13 7.23
N LEU A 231 -29.09 -8.36 7.13
CA LEU A 231 -30.40 -8.69 6.55
C LEU A 231 -31.30 -9.58 7.44
N ASP A 232 -32.15 -8.95 8.25
CA ASP A 232 -33.59 -9.27 8.35
C ASP A 232 -34.21 -8.68 9.63
N ARG A 233 -34.77 -7.47 9.49
CA ARG A 233 -35.76 -6.94 10.44
C ARG A 233 -36.94 -6.26 9.77
N GLU A 234 -37.30 -6.73 8.56
CA GLU A 234 -38.56 -6.38 7.89
C GLU A 234 -39.36 -7.58 7.35
N LEU A 235 -38.94 -8.84 7.60
CA LEU A 235 -39.72 -10.01 7.17
C LEU A 235 -40.21 -10.92 8.30
N LEU A 236 -39.97 -10.54 9.56
CA LEU A 236 -40.47 -11.28 10.73
C LEU A 236 -41.91 -10.88 11.11
N ASP A 237 -42.79 -10.75 10.12
CA ASP A 237 -44.22 -10.53 10.35
C ASP A 237 -45.13 -11.37 9.43
N LYS A 238 -44.58 -12.40 8.79
CA LYS A 238 -45.37 -13.44 8.15
C LYS A 238 -44.83 -14.82 8.47
N ASP A 239 -45.75 -15.67 8.91
CA ASP A 239 -45.64 -17.13 8.93
C ASP A 239 -45.05 -17.76 10.20
N ILE A 240 -45.58 -17.35 11.35
CA ILE A 240 -46.04 -18.35 12.34
C ILE A 240 -47.56 -18.36 12.31
N SER A 241 -48.11 -19.03 11.31
CA SER A 241 -49.39 -19.71 11.45
C SER A 241 -49.56 -20.74 10.33
N CYS A 242 -49.60 -22.00 10.73
CA CYS A 242 -50.55 -22.96 10.17
C CYS A 242 -50.36 -23.34 8.68
N HIS A 243 -49.82 -24.51 8.42
CA HIS A 243 -50.66 -25.69 8.23
C HIS A 243 -49.84 -26.92 7.85
N PHE A 244 -50.10 -27.98 8.60
CA PHE A 244 -50.06 -29.39 8.19
C PHE A 244 -50.06 -29.62 6.67
N ALA A 245 -48.97 -30.17 6.16
CA ALA A 245 -48.96 -31.19 5.10
C ALA A 245 -47.50 -31.61 4.84
N ARG A 246 -47.07 -32.72 5.45
CA ARG A 246 -46.11 -33.60 4.79
C ARG A 246 -46.75 -34.95 4.70
N ASP A 247 -47.00 -35.30 3.45
CA ASP A 247 -47.47 -36.58 2.97
C ASP A 247 -46.63 -37.72 3.56
N ILE A 248 -47.35 -38.69 4.10
CA ILE A 248 -46.84 -40.02 4.36
C ILE A 248 -47.11 -40.81 3.07
N GLU A 249 -46.07 -41.21 2.36
CA GLU A 249 -46.06 -42.49 1.63
C GLU A 249 -44.62 -43.04 1.61
N PRO A 250 -44.41 -44.27 2.11
CA PRO A 250 -43.43 -45.17 1.55
C PRO A 250 -44.11 -46.23 0.67
N HIS A 251 -43.36 -46.66 -0.34
CA HIS A 251 -43.72 -47.62 -1.38
C HIS A 251 -44.36 -48.94 -0.94
N GLN A 252 -45.23 -49.46 -1.83
CA GLN A 252 -45.59 -50.87 -2.12
C GLN A 252 -46.10 -51.77 -0.98
#